data_AF-A0A1Q6E4Z5-F1
#
_entry.id   AF-A0A1Q6E4Z5-F1
#
_cell.length_a   1.000
_cell.length_b   1.000
_cell.length_c   1.000
_cell.angle_alpha   90.00
_cell.angle_beta   90.00
_cell.angle_gamma   90.00
#
_symmetry.space_group_name_H-M   'P 1'
#
loop_
_entity.id
_entity.type
_entity.pdbx_description
1 polymer ?
#
loop_
_entity_poly.entity_id
_entity_poly.type
_entity_poly.pdbx_seq_one_letter_code
_entity_poly.pdbx_strand_id
1 'polypeptide(L)'
;MTEESTLSEDGLAKRIADFAASFAANQKALADLAQIGNPNMVAMLAEAALSDRGDGFACYVAENMVAIRTSALRSEEVCTVLVMGYELGISVGSAACMNDLGALYYMGELVPQDYARAAKLYEQAMDHGCFQSIINLGYIYEYGRTGEADHQKAYQCYALASALQPSCEAVYKLGDMYSRGEAVPSSMGKACRLWERSLELAESVVEAAQPSVRIAKAIVNPSCEEWGEEYDPLRALSLFQQAEIGLRMDISKGATYYRRRLIEAIEGQDLARQRIVEKATAEAMD
;
A
#
# COMPACT_ATOMS: atom_id res chain seq x y z
N MET A 1 -14.96 -17.69 -30.63
CA MET A 1 -13.64 -18.21 -31.01
C MET A 1 -12.63 -17.50 -30.14
N THR A 2 -12.29 -18.10 -29.02
CA THR A 2 -11.27 -17.62 -28.09
C THR A 2 -9.93 -18.11 -28.61
N GLU A 3 -9.07 -17.19 -29.06
CA GLU A 3 -7.68 -17.50 -29.37
C GLU A 3 -6.97 -17.85 -28.06
N GLU A 4 -6.92 -19.15 -27.74
CA GLU A 4 -5.89 -19.68 -26.85
C GLU A 4 -4.54 -19.39 -27.51
N SER A 5 -3.79 -18.48 -26.90
CA SER A 5 -2.39 -18.21 -27.17
C SER A 5 -1.57 -19.45 -26.81
N THR A 6 -1.56 -20.44 -27.70
CA THR A 6 -0.64 -21.57 -27.61
C THR A 6 0.74 -21.07 -28.04
N LEU A 7 1.60 -20.75 -27.06
CA LEU A 7 3.03 -20.56 -27.30
C LEU A 7 3.58 -21.80 -28.00
N SER A 8 4.16 -21.64 -29.20
CA SER A 8 4.87 -22.73 -29.86
C SER A 8 6.02 -23.22 -28.96
N GLU A 9 6.36 -24.52 -29.03
CA GLU A 9 7.46 -25.11 -28.25
C GLU A 9 8.78 -24.35 -28.47
N ASP A 10 9.05 -23.91 -29.70
CA ASP A 10 10.21 -23.06 -30.04
C ASP A 10 10.16 -21.68 -29.35
N GLY A 11 8.96 -21.11 -29.21
CA GLY A 11 8.75 -19.84 -28.50
C GLY A 11 8.94 -19.96 -27.00
N LEU A 12 8.51 -21.08 -26.40
CA LEU A 12 8.72 -21.37 -24.99
C LEU A 12 10.20 -21.65 -24.69
N ALA A 13 10.86 -22.47 -25.50
CA ALA A 13 12.28 -22.80 -25.36
C ALA A 13 13.17 -21.54 -25.43
N LYS A 14 12.88 -20.64 -26.37
CA LYS A 14 13.59 -19.35 -26.47
C LYS A 14 13.39 -18.49 -25.22
N ARG A 15 12.17 -18.38 -24.71
CA ARG A 15 11.89 -17.60 -23.48
C ARG A 15 12.61 -18.17 -22.26
N ILE A 16 12.69 -19.49 -22.14
CA ILE A 16 13.43 -20.17 -21.08
C ILE A 16 14.93 -19.85 -21.19
N ALA A 17 15.50 -19.89 -22.40
CA ALA A 17 16.91 -19.58 -22.63
C ALA A 17 17.24 -18.11 -22.34
N ASP A 18 16.42 -17.18 -22.83
CA ASP A 18 16.58 -15.74 -22.58
C ASP A 18 16.49 -15.42 -21.08
N PHE A 19 15.55 -16.07 -20.38
CA PHE A 19 15.41 -15.96 -18.93
C PHE A 19 16.64 -16.49 -18.18
N ALA A 20 17.11 -17.70 -18.51
CA ALA A 20 18.28 -18.29 -17.88
C ALA A 20 19.55 -17.44 -18.09
N ALA A 21 19.71 -16.84 -19.27
CA ALA A 21 20.81 -15.93 -19.56
C ALA A 21 20.74 -14.65 -18.73
N SER A 22 19.55 -14.02 -18.64
CA SER A 22 19.35 -12.81 -17.83
C SER A 22 19.56 -13.07 -16.34
N PHE A 23 19.09 -14.22 -15.85
CA PHE A 23 19.29 -14.66 -14.47
C PHE A 23 20.78 -14.78 -14.13
N ALA A 24 21.53 -15.53 -14.95
CA ALA A 24 22.96 -15.73 -14.74
C ALA A 24 23.76 -14.42 -14.84
N ALA A 25 23.36 -13.52 -15.74
CA ALA A 25 23.98 -12.20 -15.88
C ALA A 25 23.76 -11.33 -14.62
N ASN A 26 22.52 -11.25 -14.13
CA ASN A 26 22.18 -10.49 -12.92
C ASN A 26 22.88 -11.06 -11.70
N GLN A 27 22.89 -12.40 -11.54
CA GLN A 27 23.56 -13.06 -10.43
C GLN A 27 25.07 -12.76 -10.40
N LYS A 28 25.74 -12.84 -11.55
CA LYS A 28 27.16 -12.55 -11.67
C LYS A 28 27.48 -11.09 -11.33
N ALA A 29 26.71 -10.15 -11.90
CA ALA A 29 26.91 -8.73 -11.65
C ALA A 29 26.73 -8.37 -10.17
N LEU A 30 25.74 -8.95 -9.50
CA LEU A 30 25.53 -8.78 -8.06
C LEU A 30 26.70 -9.37 -7.26
N ALA A 31 27.23 -10.54 -7.64
CA ALA A 31 28.37 -11.15 -6.95
C ALA A 31 29.62 -10.26 -7.02
N ASP A 32 29.89 -9.64 -8.17
CA ASP A 32 31.01 -8.71 -8.34
C ASP A 32 30.84 -7.45 -7.45
N LEU A 33 29.61 -6.91 -7.37
CA LEU A 33 29.29 -5.73 -6.56
C LEU A 33 29.36 -6.00 -5.05
N ALA A 34 29.00 -7.21 -4.61
CA ALA A 34 29.10 -7.62 -3.21
C ALA A 34 30.54 -7.61 -2.67
N GLN A 35 31.55 -7.72 -3.54
CA GLN A 35 32.97 -7.69 -3.14
C GLN A 35 33.53 -6.28 -2.89
N ILE A 36 32.74 -5.23 -3.14
CA ILE A 36 33.16 -3.85 -2.89
C ILE A 36 33.17 -3.59 -1.36
N GLY A 37 34.30 -3.13 -0.81
CA GLY A 37 34.52 -2.99 0.64
C GLY A 37 33.42 -2.28 1.44
N ASN A 38 33.14 -2.78 2.65
CA ASN A 38 32.02 -2.40 3.54
C ASN A 38 32.29 -1.08 4.35
N PRO A 39 31.28 -0.21 4.60
CA PRO A 39 29.87 -0.32 4.23
C PRO A 39 29.43 0.60 3.09
N ASN A 40 29.21 -0.03 1.93
CA ASN A 40 28.55 0.57 0.76
C ASN A 40 27.18 -0.12 0.56
N MET A 41 26.10 0.67 0.46
CA MET A 41 24.74 0.18 0.25
C MET A 41 24.60 -0.74 -0.98
N VAL A 42 25.37 -0.46 -2.04
CA VAL A 42 25.42 -1.27 -3.25
C VAL A 42 25.83 -2.72 -2.94
N ALA A 43 26.87 -2.90 -2.12
CA ALA A 43 27.34 -4.22 -1.72
C ALA A 43 26.31 -4.94 -0.83
N MET A 44 25.73 -4.23 0.14
CA MET A 44 24.73 -4.82 1.04
C MET A 44 23.46 -5.27 0.32
N LEU A 45 22.97 -4.49 -0.65
CA LEU A 45 21.83 -4.90 -1.50
C LEU A 45 22.18 -6.12 -2.34
N ALA A 46 23.39 -6.16 -2.90
CA ALA A 46 23.83 -7.30 -3.70
C ALA A 46 23.96 -8.59 -2.88
N GLU A 47 24.52 -8.50 -1.67
CA GLU A 47 24.56 -9.62 -0.72
C GLU A 47 23.15 -10.11 -0.35
N ALA A 48 22.23 -9.18 -0.06
CA ALA A 48 20.85 -9.53 0.27
C ALA A 48 20.12 -10.21 -0.90
N ALA A 49 20.37 -9.77 -2.14
CA ALA A 49 19.76 -10.33 -3.35
C ALA A 49 20.23 -11.77 -3.62
N LEU A 50 21.47 -12.09 -3.25
CA LEU A 50 22.06 -13.42 -3.42
C LEU A 50 21.71 -14.40 -2.30
N SER A 51 20.88 -14.00 -1.33
CA SER A 51 20.41 -14.87 -0.26
C SER A 51 19.54 -16.01 -0.79
N ASP A 52 19.73 -17.22 -0.27
CA ASP A 52 18.94 -18.41 -0.64
C ASP A 52 17.48 -18.37 -0.15
N ARG A 53 17.10 -17.35 0.64
CA ARG A 53 15.71 -17.16 1.08
C ARG A 53 14.93 -16.43 -0.01
N GLY A 54 13.90 -17.08 -0.58
CA GLY A 54 13.09 -16.52 -1.67
C GLY A 54 12.42 -15.18 -1.35
N ASP A 55 12.15 -14.87 -0.08
CA ASP A 55 11.62 -13.59 0.43
C ASP A 55 12.70 -12.70 1.06
N GLY A 56 13.94 -13.19 1.18
CA GLY A 56 15.01 -12.53 1.93
C GLY A 56 15.35 -11.14 1.42
N PHE A 57 15.34 -10.95 0.10
CA PHE A 57 15.61 -9.64 -0.49
C PHE A 57 14.51 -8.62 -0.18
N ALA A 58 13.24 -9.02 -0.34
CA ALA A 58 12.09 -8.15 -0.03
C ALA A 58 12.10 -7.75 1.46
N CYS A 59 12.32 -8.70 2.36
CA CYS A 59 12.44 -8.44 3.79
C CYS A 59 13.60 -7.47 4.11
N TYR A 60 14.78 -7.70 3.54
CA TYR A 60 15.93 -6.82 3.73
C TYR A 60 15.62 -5.38 3.28
N VAL A 61 15.02 -5.23 2.11
CA VAL A 61 14.66 -3.91 1.58
C VAL A 61 13.61 -3.23 2.45
N ALA A 62 12.59 -3.96 2.90
CA ALA A 62 11.56 -3.44 3.80
C ALA A 62 12.16 -2.90 5.12
N GLU A 63 13.11 -3.63 5.72
CA GLU A 63 13.79 -3.24 6.95
C GLU A 63 14.76 -2.06 6.77
N ASN A 64 15.32 -1.89 5.57
CA ASN A 64 16.40 -0.92 5.30
C ASN A 64 16.00 0.23 4.36
N MET A 65 14.71 0.38 4.04
CA MET A 65 14.22 1.31 3.02
C MET A 65 14.69 2.77 3.23
N VAL A 66 14.74 3.25 4.47
CA VAL A 66 15.20 4.62 4.78
C VAL A 66 16.68 4.80 4.43
N ALA A 67 17.51 3.81 4.75
CA ALA A 67 18.93 3.82 4.42
C ALA A 67 19.14 3.71 2.90
N ILE A 68 18.36 2.84 2.22
CA ILE A 68 18.38 2.68 0.76
C ILE A 68 18.05 4.02 0.08
N ARG A 69 16.94 4.66 0.46
CA ARG A 69 16.55 5.99 -0.07
C ARG A 69 17.65 7.03 0.15
N THR A 70 18.24 7.08 1.35
CA THR A 70 19.30 8.05 1.67
C THR A 70 20.54 7.84 0.80
N SER A 71 20.91 6.58 0.55
CA SER A 71 22.04 6.23 -0.30
C SER A 71 21.77 6.48 -1.78
N ALA A 72 20.54 6.25 -2.24
CA ALA A 72 20.11 6.50 -3.63
C ALA A 72 20.23 7.98 -4.03
N LEU A 73 20.11 8.91 -3.07
CA LEU A 73 20.36 10.34 -3.32
C LEU A 73 21.83 10.67 -3.67
N ARG A 74 22.75 9.74 -3.40
CA ARG A 74 24.20 9.92 -3.56
C ARG A 74 24.80 9.07 -4.68
N SER A 75 24.06 8.06 -5.16
CA SER A 75 24.55 7.06 -6.12
C SER A 75 23.36 6.43 -6.85
N GLU A 76 23.33 6.60 -8.17
CA GLU A 76 22.30 6.00 -9.03
C GLU A 76 22.41 4.47 -9.09
N GLU A 77 23.61 3.93 -8.82
CA GLU A 77 23.87 2.49 -8.76
C GLU A 77 23.02 1.79 -7.70
N VAL A 78 22.64 2.48 -6.61
CA VAL A 78 21.76 1.92 -5.57
C VAL A 78 20.40 1.53 -6.17
N CYS A 79 19.82 2.38 -7.01
CA CYS A 79 18.53 2.10 -7.66
C CYS A 79 18.67 0.95 -8.67
N THR A 80 19.77 0.91 -9.42
CA THR A 80 20.05 -0.18 -10.37
C THR A 80 20.14 -1.53 -9.66
N VAL A 81 20.94 -1.63 -8.59
CA VAL A 81 21.08 -2.87 -7.82
C VAL A 81 19.78 -3.26 -7.13
N LEU A 82 19.01 -2.28 -6.64
CA LEU A 82 17.70 -2.53 -6.04
C LEU A 82 16.76 -3.24 -7.03
N VAL A 83 16.66 -2.73 -8.26
CA VAL A 83 15.83 -3.35 -9.32
C VAL A 83 16.36 -4.73 -9.69
N MET A 84 17.68 -4.87 -9.87
CA MET A 84 18.29 -6.17 -10.21
C MET A 84 18.04 -7.22 -9.12
N GLY A 85 18.10 -6.84 -7.85
CA GLY A 85 17.81 -7.75 -6.74
C GLY A 85 16.34 -8.19 -6.72
N TYR A 86 15.41 -7.28 -7.02
CA TYR A 86 13.99 -7.64 -7.15
C TYR A 86 13.76 -8.55 -8.36
N GLU A 87 14.35 -8.26 -9.52
CA GLU A 87 14.27 -9.11 -10.71
C GLU A 87 14.83 -10.52 -10.44
N LEU A 88 15.92 -10.62 -9.68
CA LEU A 88 16.48 -11.90 -9.24
C LEU A 88 15.49 -12.63 -8.31
N GLY A 89 14.88 -11.95 -7.35
CA GLY A 89 13.84 -12.55 -6.51
C GLY A 89 12.61 -13.01 -7.31
N ILE A 90 12.17 -12.23 -8.30
CA ILE A 90 11.06 -12.57 -9.19
C ILE A 90 11.38 -13.82 -10.00
N SER A 91 12.63 -13.96 -10.46
CA SER A 91 13.07 -15.11 -11.25
C SER A 91 12.96 -16.45 -10.48
N VAL A 92 13.08 -16.42 -9.16
CA VAL A 92 12.88 -17.60 -8.30
C VAL A 92 11.45 -17.74 -7.80
N GLY A 93 10.51 -16.96 -8.34
CA GLY A 93 9.07 -17.05 -8.05
C GLY A 93 8.60 -16.26 -6.82
N SER A 94 9.39 -15.29 -6.35
CA SER A 94 9.02 -14.51 -5.15
C SER A 94 7.89 -13.53 -5.41
N ALA A 95 6.69 -13.86 -4.93
CA ALA A 95 5.51 -12.99 -5.03
C ALA A 95 5.68 -11.67 -4.26
N ALA A 96 6.48 -11.67 -3.18
CA ALA A 96 6.82 -10.46 -2.42
C ALA A 96 7.67 -9.50 -3.27
N CYS A 97 8.69 -10.02 -3.96
CA CYS A 97 9.51 -9.19 -4.86
C CYS A 97 8.69 -8.64 -6.04
N MET A 98 7.75 -9.42 -6.58
CA MET A 98 6.81 -8.92 -7.61
C MET A 98 5.99 -7.74 -7.08
N ASN A 99 5.38 -7.89 -5.91
CA ASN A 99 4.58 -6.83 -5.29
C ASN A 99 5.42 -5.58 -4.98
N ASP A 100 6.59 -5.74 -4.38
CA ASP A 100 7.39 -4.61 -3.91
C ASP A 100 8.02 -3.83 -5.06
N LEU A 101 8.50 -4.53 -6.11
CA LEU A 101 8.93 -3.86 -7.33
C LEU A 101 7.75 -3.13 -8.01
N GLY A 102 6.56 -3.72 -7.99
CA GLY A 102 5.33 -3.07 -8.44
C GLY A 102 5.07 -1.78 -7.66
N ALA A 103 5.25 -1.79 -6.34
CA ALA A 103 5.11 -0.61 -5.49
C ALA A 103 6.15 0.47 -5.79
N LEU A 104 7.39 0.11 -6.10
CA LEU A 104 8.40 1.08 -6.54
C LEU A 104 7.98 1.78 -7.84
N TYR A 105 7.50 1.03 -8.84
CA TYR A 105 6.99 1.62 -10.09
C TYR A 105 5.71 2.43 -9.89
N TYR A 106 4.84 2.04 -8.97
CA TYR A 106 3.64 2.81 -8.63
C TYR A 106 4.00 4.16 -8.00
N MET A 107 4.95 4.16 -7.06
CA MET A 107 5.32 5.36 -6.29
C MET A 107 6.24 6.32 -7.05
N GLY A 108 7.17 5.80 -7.85
CA GLY A 108 8.09 6.65 -8.63
C GLY A 108 9.25 7.27 -7.85
N GLU A 109 9.54 6.81 -6.62
CA GLU A 109 10.53 7.42 -5.72
C GLU A 109 11.98 6.95 -5.97
N LEU A 110 12.18 5.70 -6.38
CA LEU A 110 13.50 5.07 -6.62
C LEU A 110 13.69 4.62 -8.07
N VAL A 111 12.59 4.54 -8.81
CA VAL A 111 12.54 4.22 -10.24
C VAL A 111 11.55 5.18 -10.87
N PRO A 112 11.66 5.49 -12.18
CA PRO A 112 10.64 6.27 -12.87
C PRO A 112 9.25 5.64 -12.70
N GLN A 113 8.24 6.47 -12.40
CA GLN A 113 6.88 5.99 -12.22
C GLN A 113 6.35 5.32 -13.50
N ASP A 114 5.83 4.11 -13.37
CA ASP A 114 5.27 3.32 -14.46
C ASP A 114 4.12 2.45 -13.94
N TYR A 115 2.90 2.99 -13.98
CA TYR A 115 1.71 2.29 -13.52
C TYR A 115 1.39 1.03 -14.32
N ALA A 116 1.79 0.95 -15.59
CA ALA A 116 1.55 -0.21 -16.42
C ALA A 116 2.45 -1.39 -16.01
N ARG A 117 3.73 -1.11 -15.69
CA ARG A 117 4.61 -2.11 -15.07
C ARG A 117 4.12 -2.52 -13.68
N ALA A 118 3.71 -1.55 -12.86
CA ALA A 118 3.17 -1.83 -11.54
C ALA A 118 1.97 -2.79 -11.60
N ALA A 119 0.99 -2.49 -12.47
CA ALA A 119 -0.20 -3.33 -12.66
C ALA A 119 0.17 -4.77 -13.07
N LYS A 120 1.07 -4.94 -14.05
CA LYS A 120 1.52 -6.27 -14.49
C LYS A 120 2.21 -7.06 -13.37
N LEU A 121 3.06 -6.38 -12.59
CA LEU A 121 3.75 -7.01 -11.46
C LEU A 121 2.77 -7.40 -10.35
N TYR A 122 1.75 -6.58 -10.08
CA TYR A 122 0.71 -6.93 -9.12
C TYR A 122 -0.18 -8.09 -9.61
N GLU A 123 -0.53 -8.14 -10.90
CA GLU A 123 -1.24 -9.29 -11.50
C GLU A 123 -0.42 -10.57 -11.32
N GLN A 124 0.88 -10.53 -11.64
CA GLN A 124 1.78 -11.67 -11.44
C GLN A 124 1.90 -12.07 -9.96
N ALA A 125 2.02 -11.10 -9.06
CA ALA A 125 2.10 -11.34 -7.63
C ALA A 125 0.81 -12.00 -7.11
N MET A 126 -0.35 -11.55 -7.59
CA MET A 126 -1.66 -12.11 -7.24
C MET A 126 -1.76 -13.57 -7.69
N ASP A 127 -1.34 -13.87 -8.92
CA ASP A 127 -1.32 -15.24 -9.44
C ASP A 127 -0.39 -16.17 -8.64
N HIS A 128 0.62 -15.61 -7.97
CA HIS A 128 1.52 -16.32 -7.06
C HIS A 128 1.09 -16.22 -5.58
N GLY A 129 -0.15 -15.79 -5.30
CA GLY A 129 -0.73 -15.80 -3.97
C GLY A 129 -0.34 -14.61 -3.07
N CYS A 130 0.24 -13.54 -3.63
CA CYS A 130 0.50 -12.32 -2.85
C CYS A 130 -0.81 -11.58 -2.57
N PHE A 131 -1.30 -11.68 -1.34
CA PHE A 131 -2.51 -11.00 -0.89
C PHE A 131 -2.49 -9.48 -1.10
N GLN A 132 -1.40 -8.81 -0.71
CA GLN A 132 -1.28 -7.35 -0.78
C GLN A 132 -1.40 -6.81 -2.22
N SER A 133 -0.97 -7.61 -3.20
CA SER A 133 -1.05 -7.22 -4.61
C SER A 133 -2.50 -7.03 -5.10
N ILE A 134 -3.47 -7.73 -4.51
CA ILE A 134 -4.90 -7.58 -4.83
C ILE A 134 -5.39 -6.19 -4.45
N ILE A 135 -4.98 -5.71 -3.26
CA ILE A 135 -5.29 -4.36 -2.79
C ILE A 135 -4.61 -3.32 -3.68
N ASN A 136 -3.35 -3.56 -4.07
CA ASN A 136 -2.60 -2.69 -4.97
C ASN A 136 -3.22 -2.60 -6.38
N LEU A 137 -3.78 -3.70 -6.92
CA LEU A 137 -4.60 -3.65 -8.12
C LEU A 137 -5.89 -2.85 -7.91
N GLY A 138 -6.53 -2.98 -6.75
CA GLY A 138 -7.65 -2.15 -6.37
C GLY A 138 -7.33 -0.66 -6.49
N TYR A 139 -6.15 -0.22 -6.04
CA TYR A 139 -5.68 1.16 -6.18
C TYR A 139 -5.46 1.59 -7.63
N ILE A 140 -4.90 0.71 -8.46
CA ILE A 140 -4.73 0.97 -9.90
C ILE A 140 -6.09 1.27 -10.54
N TYR A 141 -7.11 0.47 -10.22
CA TYR A 141 -8.46 0.64 -10.77
C TYR A 141 -9.22 1.83 -10.16
N GLU A 142 -9.16 2.01 -8.83
CA GLU A 142 -9.87 3.10 -8.13
C GLU A 142 -9.44 4.47 -8.67
N TYR A 143 -8.14 4.63 -8.94
CA TYR A 143 -7.57 5.91 -9.33
C TYR A 143 -7.23 6.03 -10.82
N GLY A 144 -7.66 5.09 -11.66
CA GLY A 144 -7.43 5.13 -13.10
C GLY A 144 -5.95 5.27 -13.46
N ARG A 145 -5.08 4.46 -12.84
CA ARG A 145 -3.62 4.61 -13.04
C ARG A 145 -3.12 4.07 -14.37
N THR A 146 -3.90 3.20 -15.02
CA THR A 146 -3.62 2.64 -16.34
C THR A 146 -4.69 3.00 -17.38
N GLY A 147 -5.52 4.02 -17.11
CA GLY A 147 -6.65 4.41 -17.95
C GLY A 147 -7.68 5.23 -17.19
N GLU A 148 -8.97 5.06 -17.51
CA GLU A 148 -10.04 5.62 -16.69
C GLU A 148 -10.23 4.80 -15.40
N ALA A 149 -10.80 5.43 -14.37
CA ALA A 149 -11.10 4.74 -13.12
C ALA A 149 -12.18 3.67 -13.35
N ASP A 150 -11.94 2.46 -12.83
CA ASP A 150 -12.88 1.34 -12.87
C ASP A 150 -13.25 0.98 -11.43
N HIS A 151 -14.23 1.70 -10.89
CA HIS A 151 -14.70 1.48 -9.52
C HIS A 151 -15.27 0.06 -9.33
N GLN A 152 -15.81 -0.58 -10.39
CA GLN A 152 -16.35 -1.92 -10.25
C GLN A 152 -15.23 -2.95 -10.00
N LYS A 153 -14.13 -2.86 -10.75
CA LYS A 153 -12.94 -3.70 -10.51
C LYS A 153 -12.27 -3.38 -9.19
N ALA A 154 -12.15 -2.10 -8.83
CA ALA A 154 -11.61 -1.71 -7.52
C ALA A 154 -12.41 -2.35 -6.37
N TYR A 155 -13.74 -2.28 -6.44
CA TYR A 155 -14.63 -2.92 -5.47
C TYR A 155 -14.40 -4.43 -5.39
N GLN A 156 -14.31 -5.11 -6.55
CA GLN A 156 -14.04 -6.54 -6.61
C GLN A 156 -12.69 -6.91 -5.98
N CYS A 157 -11.64 -6.13 -6.24
CA CYS A 157 -10.33 -6.31 -5.63
C CYS A 157 -10.40 -6.18 -4.11
N TYR A 158 -10.99 -5.09 -3.59
CA TYR A 158 -11.09 -4.88 -2.15
C TYR A 158 -12.01 -5.90 -1.45
N ALA A 159 -13.11 -6.28 -2.10
CA ALA A 159 -14.00 -7.33 -1.60
C ALA A 159 -13.28 -8.69 -1.55
N LEU A 160 -12.58 -9.07 -2.61
CA LEU A 160 -11.79 -10.29 -2.66
C LEU A 160 -10.72 -10.30 -1.58
N ALA A 161 -9.95 -9.21 -1.43
CA ALA A 161 -8.96 -9.08 -0.38
C ALA A 161 -9.61 -9.23 1.02
N SER A 162 -10.71 -8.52 1.30
CA SER A 162 -11.39 -8.65 2.59
C SER A 162 -11.92 -10.06 2.89
N ALA A 163 -12.23 -10.85 1.86
CA ALA A 163 -12.76 -12.21 2.01
C ALA A 163 -11.67 -13.27 2.18
N LEU A 164 -10.48 -13.05 1.62
CA LEU A 164 -9.36 -14.00 1.69
C LEU A 164 -8.61 -13.92 3.03
N GLN A 165 -8.42 -12.71 3.57
CA GLN A 165 -7.72 -12.50 4.83
C GLN A 165 -8.27 -11.27 5.57
N PRO A 166 -8.28 -11.24 6.91
CA PRO A 166 -8.57 -10.03 7.65
C PRO A 166 -7.61 -8.91 7.22
N SER A 167 -8.15 -7.86 6.60
CA SER A 167 -7.36 -6.73 6.10
C SER A 167 -8.04 -5.42 6.48
N CYS A 168 -7.39 -4.69 7.40
CA CYS A 168 -7.78 -3.33 7.75
C CYS A 168 -7.89 -2.45 6.50
N GLU A 169 -6.90 -2.55 5.59
CA GLU A 169 -6.82 -1.74 4.38
C GLU A 169 -7.98 -1.99 3.40
N ALA A 170 -8.22 -3.25 3.06
CA ALA A 170 -9.30 -3.61 2.14
C ALA A 170 -10.68 -3.21 2.69
N VAL A 171 -10.90 -3.44 3.99
CA VAL A 171 -12.19 -3.15 4.62
C VAL A 171 -12.45 -1.64 4.70
N TYR A 172 -11.45 -0.79 5.04
CA TYR A 172 -11.70 0.65 5.03
C TYR A 172 -11.95 1.17 3.62
N LYS A 173 -11.29 0.58 2.61
CA LYS A 173 -11.50 0.93 1.21
C LYS A 173 -12.92 0.63 0.75
N LEU A 174 -13.49 -0.50 1.15
CA LEU A 174 -14.90 -0.78 0.92
C LEU A 174 -15.80 0.27 1.59
N GLY A 175 -15.49 0.70 2.82
CA GLY A 175 -16.20 1.78 3.49
C GLY A 175 -16.15 3.09 2.73
N ASP A 176 -14.97 3.46 2.22
CA ASP A 176 -14.76 4.62 1.35
C ASP A 176 -15.64 4.56 0.09
N MET A 177 -15.76 3.40 -0.56
CA MET A 177 -16.62 3.22 -1.73
C MET A 177 -18.11 3.37 -1.39
N TYR A 178 -18.57 2.83 -0.25
CA TYR A 178 -19.94 3.03 0.22
C TYR A 178 -20.23 4.50 0.57
N SER A 179 -19.26 5.24 1.13
CA SER A 179 -19.46 6.66 1.43
C SER A 179 -19.68 7.49 0.16
N ARG A 180 -18.94 7.18 -0.91
CA ARG A 180 -18.95 7.93 -2.18
C ARG A 180 -19.98 7.41 -3.19
N GLY A 181 -20.56 6.24 -2.94
CA GLY A 181 -21.45 5.59 -3.90
C GLY A 181 -20.73 5.08 -5.15
N GLU A 182 -19.47 4.67 -5.02
CA GLU A 182 -18.64 4.15 -6.11
C GLU A 182 -18.84 2.64 -6.24
N ALA A 183 -19.29 2.16 -7.40
CA ALA A 183 -19.67 0.77 -7.68
C ALA A 183 -20.86 0.20 -6.86
N VAL A 184 -21.21 0.82 -5.74
CA VAL A 184 -22.33 0.46 -4.87
C VAL A 184 -23.17 1.69 -4.54
N PRO A 185 -24.48 1.56 -4.25
CA PRO A 185 -25.28 2.68 -3.77
C PRO A 185 -24.70 3.30 -2.50
N SER A 186 -24.66 4.64 -2.45
CA SER A 186 -24.11 5.36 -1.29
C SER A 186 -24.86 5.00 -0.01
N SER A 187 -24.12 4.74 1.07
CA SER A 187 -24.67 4.44 2.39
C SER A 187 -23.65 4.74 3.47
N MET A 188 -23.80 5.87 4.15
CA MET A 188 -22.83 6.20 5.21
C MET A 188 -22.93 5.26 6.40
N GLY A 189 -24.12 4.84 6.84
CA GLY A 189 -24.23 3.87 7.93
C GLY A 189 -23.51 2.54 7.64
N LYS A 190 -23.44 2.11 6.36
CA LYS A 190 -22.59 0.97 5.97
C LYS A 190 -21.10 1.35 5.96
N ALA A 191 -20.76 2.54 5.47
CA ALA A 191 -19.38 3.03 5.47
C ALA A 191 -18.80 3.09 6.89
N CYS A 192 -19.52 3.68 7.84
CA CYS A 192 -19.11 3.76 9.25
C CYS A 192 -18.89 2.38 9.86
N ARG A 193 -19.83 1.44 9.69
CA ARG A 193 -19.64 0.05 10.15
C ARG A 193 -18.41 -0.63 9.55
N LEU A 194 -18.10 -0.38 8.27
CA LEU A 194 -16.91 -0.92 7.64
C LEU A 194 -15.64 -0.24 8.17
N TRP A 195 -15.64 1.07 8.39
CA TRP A 195 -14.51 1.76 9.01
C TRP A 195 -14.27 1.29 10.45
N GLU A 196 -15.31 1.09 11.24
CA GLU A 196 -15.21 0.49 12.59
C GLU A 196 -14.62 -0.92 12.53
N ARG A 197 -15.13 -1.76 11.62
CA ARG A 197 -14.59 -3.10 11.42
C ARG A 197 -13.12 -3.06 10.98
N SER A 198 -12.74 -2.10 10.14
CA SER A 198 -11.35 -1.89 9.75
C SER A 198 -10.48 -1.50 10.94
N LEU A 199 -10.97 -0.60 11.81
CA LEU A 199 -10.28 -0.20 13.03
C LEU A 199 -10.07 -1.39 14.00
N GLU A 200 -11.07 -2.28 14.14
CA GLU A 200 -10.96 -3.51 14.93
C GLU A 200 -9.91 -4.48 14.38
N LEU A 201 -9.71 -4.49 13.07
CA LEU A 201 -8.74 -5.36 12.38
C LEU A 201 -7.32 -4.78 12.39
N ALA A 202 -7.15 -3.50 12.74
CA ALA A 202 -5.84 -2.85 12.72
C ALA A 202 -4.93 -3.41 13.82
N GLU A 203 -3.76 -3.90 13.44
CA GLU A 203 -2.78 -4.47 14.38
C GLU A 203 -1.79 -3.42 14.90
N SER A 204 -1.80 -2.21 14.32
CA SER A 204 -0.94 -1.10 14.70
C SER A 204 -1.63 0.24 14.59
N VAL A 205 -1.08 1.25 15.28
CA VAL A 205 -1.54 2.65 15.17
C VAL A 205 -1.39 3.22 13.76
N VAL A 206 -0.48 2.65 12.94
CA VAL A 206 -0.28 3.02 11.54
C VAL A 206 -1.46 2.56 10.70
N GLU A 207 -1.81 1.27 10.79
CA GLU A 207 -2.97 0.72 10.07
C GLU A 207 -4.28 1.35 10.51
N ALA A 208 -4.40 1.64 11.82
CA ALA A 208 -5.58 2.28 12.36
C ALA A 208 -5.76 3.75 11.90
N ALA A 209 -4.73 4.39 11.33
CA ALA A 209 -4.77 5.82 11.10
C ALA A 209 -5.85 6.24 10.10
N GLN A 210 -5.96 5.57 8.96
CA GLN A 210 -6.96 5.88 7.94
C GLN A 210 -8.41 5.66 8.43
N PRO A 211 -8.78 4.49 8.99
CA PRO A 211 -10.13 4.29 9.51
C PRO A 211 -10.44 5.25 10.66
N SER A 212 -9.48 5.53 11.56
CA SER A 212 -9.69 6.53 12.63
C SER A 212 -10.02 7.91 12.09
N VAL A 213 -9.35 8.40 11.04
CA VAL A 213 -9.73 9.69 10.42
C VAL A 213 -11.14 9.65 9.86
N ARG A 214 -11.55 8.54 9.21
CA ARG A 214 -12.90 8.43 8.63
C ARG A 214 -13.99 8.45 9.70
N ILE A 215 -13.84 7.61 10.73
CA ILE A 215 -14.78 7.53 11.84
C ILE A 215 -14.85 8.88 12.56
N ALA A 216 -13.70 9.46 12.91
CA ALA A 216 -13.66 10.75 13.60
C ALA A 216 -14.38 11.86 12.81
N LYS A 217 -14.18 11.93 11.49
CA LYS A 217 -14.87 12.89 10.62
C LYS A 217 -16.38 12.65 10.54
N ALA A 218 -16.81 11.40 10.64
CA ALA A 218 -18.24 11.07 10.67
C ALA A 218 -18.87 11.54 11.99
N ILE A 219 -18.33 11.12 13.13
CA ILE A 219 -18.97 11.31 14.45
C ILE A 219 -18.73 12.69 15.07
N VAL A 220 -17.81 13.51 14.54
CA VAL A 220 -17.61 14.90 14.99
C VAL A 220 -18.72 15.85 14.54
N ASN A 221 -19.64 15.39 13.68
CA ASN A 221 -20.77 16.18 13.19
C ASN A 221 -22.09 15.60 13.72
N PRO A 222 -23.00 16.42 14.30
CA PRO A 222 -24.29 15.94 14.81
C PRO A 222 -25.16 15.23 13.76
N SER A 223 -25.00 15.55 12.48
CA SER A 223 -25.72 14.88 11.37
C SER A 223 -25.42 13.39 11.25
N CYS A 224 -24.42 12.86 11.97
CA CYS A 224 -24.13 11.43 11.99
C CYS A 224 -25.30 10.59 12.54
N GLU A 225 -26.16 11.18 13.37
CA GLU A 225 -27.36 10.54 13.92
C GLU A 225 -28.36 10.12 12.83
N GLU A 226 -28.42 10.88 11.72
CA GLU A 226 -29.27 10.54 10.57
C GLU A 226 -28.92 9.17 9.96
N TRP A 227 -27.68 8.72 10.17
CA TRP A 227 -27.14 7.51 9.58
C TRP A 227 -26.95 6.39 10.60
N GLY A 228 -27.42 6.61 11.84
CA GLY A 228 -27.41 5.63 12.93
C GLY A 228 -26.13 5.60 13.76
N GLU A 229 -25.29 6.62 13.65
CA GLU A 229 -24.08 6.78 14.46
C GLU A 229 -24.34 7.74 15.64
N GLU A 230 -23.59 7.58 16.73
CA GLU A 230 -23.68 8.45 17.90
C GLU A 230 -22.81 9.71 17.73
N TYR A 231 -23.39 10.89 18.00
CA TYR A 231 -22.64 12.15 18.03
C TYR A 231 -21.73 12.22 19.27
N ASP A 232 -20.46 11.84 19.06
CA ASP A 232 -19.42 11.79 20.09
C ASP A 232 -18.15 12.55 19.67
N PRO A 233 -18.08 13.87 19.94
CA PRO A 233 -16.90 14.66 19.64
C PRO A 233 -15.69 14.34 20.53
N LEU A 234 -15.89 13.71 21.69
CA LEU A 234 -14.78 13.28 22.56
C LEU A 234 -14.08 12.05 21.97
N ARG A 235 -14.86 11.07 21.51
CA ARG A 235 -14.33 9.91 20.76
C ARG A 235 -13.68 10.37 19.46
N ALA A 236 -14.27 11.32 18.74
CA ALA A 236 -13.67 11.90 17.54
C ALA A 236 -12.27 12.45 17.81
N LEU A 237 -12.10 13.22 18.90
CA LEU A 237 -10.81 13.77 19.29
C LEU A 237 -9.76 12.67 19.54
N SER A 238 -10.14 11.62 20.27
CA SER A 238 -9.25 10.48 20.54
C SER A 238 -8.80 9.79 19.25
N LEU A 239 -9.73 9.56 18.32
CA LEU A 239 -9.44 8.94 17.02
C LEU A 239 -8.54 9.82 16.14
N PHE A 240 -8.76 11.14 16.11
CA PHE A 240 -7.87 12.04 15.39
C PHE A 240 -6.44 12.07 15.96
N GLN A 241 -6.29 11.97 17.29
CA GLN A 241 -4.97 11.86 17.94
C GLN A 241 -4.28 10.54 17.60
N GLN A 242 -5.00 9.42 17.64
CA GLN A 242 -4.49 8.12 17.22
C GLN A 242 -4.03 8.15 15.76
N ALA A 243 -4.84 8.75 14.87
CA ALA A 243 -4.50 8.91 13.47
C ALA A 243 -3.25 9.78 13.26
N GLU A 244 -3.12 10.88 14.00
CA GLU A 244 -1.92 11.74 13.93
C GLU A 244 -0.65 10.93 14.23
N ILE A 245 -0.66 10.10 15.28
CA ILE A 245 0.49 9.27 15.66
C ILE A 245 0.87 8.33 14.51
N GLY A 246 -0.10 7.57 13.98
CA GLY A 246 0.13 6.64 12.88
C GLY A 246 0.66 7.32 11.61
N LEU A 247 0.06 8.45 11.22
CA LEU A 247 0.47 9.20 10.04
C LEU A 247 1.88 9.79 10.19
N ARG A 248 2.26 10.26 11.38
CA ARG A 248 3.63 10.72 11.66
C ARG A 248 4.64 9.60 11.54
N MET A 249 4.32 8.39 12.02
CA MET A 249 5.18 7.22 11.87
C MET A 249 5.40 6.87 10.40
N ASP A 250 4.34 6.82 9.60
CA ASP A 250 4.43 6.58 8.15
C ASP A 250 5.28 7.63 7.43
N ILE A 251 5.03 8.92 7.73
CA ILE A 251 5.80 10.01 7.14
C ILE A 251 7.27 9.92 7.52
N SER A 252 7.59 9.50 8.76
CA SER A 252 8.98 9.30 9.21
C SER A 252 9.69 8.17 8.45
N LYS A 253 8.92 7.18 7.96
CA LYS A 253 9.41 6.09 7.10
C LYS A 253 9.45 6.46 5.61
N GLY A 254 9.12 7.69 5.25
CA GLY A 254 9.19 8.21 3.88
C GLY A 254 7.85 8.27 3.13
N ALA A 255 6.72 7.88 3.74
CA ALA A 255 5.40 7.95 3.10
C ALA A 255 4.84 9.40 3.11
N THR A 256 5.52 10.30 2.42
CA THR A 256 5.25 11.75 2.47
C THR A 256 3.92 12.16 1.85
N TYR A 257 3.31 11.30 1.03
CA TYR A 257 1.98 11.50 0.46
C TYR A 257 0.88 11.58 1.53
N TYR A 258 1.12 11.08 2.75
CA TYR A 258 0.20 11.22 3.87
C TYR A 258 0.21 12.59 4.56
N ARG A 259 1.07 13.53 4.16
CA ARG A 259 1.13 14.88 4.76
C ARG A 259 -0.22 15.61 4.75
N ARG A 260 -0.98 15.51 3.66
CA ARG A 260 -2.32 16.11 3.60
C ARG A 260 -3.26 15.48 4.64
N ARG A 261 -3.23 14.16 4.77
CA ARG A 261 -4.04 13.44 5.75
C ARG A 261 -3.65 13.79 7.19
N LEU A 262 -2.36 13.99 7.45
CA LEU A 262 -1.86 14.43 8.75
C LEU A 262 -2.44 15.81 9.12
N ILE A 263 -2.47 16.74 8.17
CA ILE A 263 -3.08 18.06 8.38
C ILE A 263 -4.58 17.91 8.70
N GLU A 264 -5.31 17.10 7.91
CA GLU A 264 -6.73 16.83 8.18
C GLU A 264 -6.96 16.26 9.59
N ALA A 265 -6.08 15.38 10.07
CA ALA A 265 -6.17 14.84 11.42
C ALA A 265 -5.95 15.91 12.49
N ILE A 266 -4.95 16.78 12.32
CA ILE A 266 -4.64 17.87 13.26
C ILE A 266 -5.79 18.88 13.31
N GLU A 267 -6.27 19.35 12.15
CA GLU A 267 -7.41 20.26 12.06
C GLU A 267 -8.69 19.63 12.64
N GLY A 268 -8.87 18.32 12.42
CA GLY A 268 -9.97 17.55 13.00
C GLY A 268 -9.96 17.53 14.52
N GLN A 269 -8.79 17.51 15.16
CA GLN A 269 -8.70 17.61 16.63
C GLN A 269 -9.20 18.98 17.12
N ASP A 270 -8.85 20.06 16.44
CA ASP A 270 -9.28 21.40 16.83
C ASP A 270 -10.79 21.55 16.70
N LEU A 271 -11.37 21.03 15.62
CA LEU A 271 -12.82 20.95 15.45
C LEU A 271 -13.46 20.12 16.57
N ALA A 272 -12.92 18.93 16.88
CA ALA A 272 -13.44 18.08 17.93
C ALA A 272 -13.43 18.78 19.30
N ARG A 273 -12.36 19.53 19.62
CA ARG A 273 -12.30 20.35 20.85
C ARG A 273 -13.37 21.43 20.90
N GLN A 274 -13.62 22.11 19.78
CA GLN A 274 -14.70 23.09 19.69
C GLN A 274 -16.06 22.43 19.94
N ARG A 275 -16.32 21.29 19.28
CA ARG A 275 -17.56 20.52 19.44
C ARG A 275 -17.81 20.00 20.85
N ILE A 276 -16.74 19.61 21.57
CA ILE A 276 -16.83 19.22 22.98
C ILE A 276 -17.33 20.40 23.83
N VAL A 277 -16.78 21.59 23.63
CA VAL A 277 -17.20 22.80 24.37
C VAL A 277 -18.64 23.17 24.02
N GLU A 278 -19.01 23.13 22.74
CA GLU A 278 -20.38 23.40 22.27
C GLU A 278 -21.38 22.43 22.89
N LYS A 279 -21.10 21.12 22.86
CA LYS A 279 -21.96 20.08 23.44
C LYS A 279 -22.13 20.27 24.96
N ALA A 280 -21.04 20.48 25.69
CA ALA A 280 -21.09 20.72 27.14
C ALA A 280 -21.85 22.03 27.49
N THR A 281 -21.74 23.05 26.65
CA THR A 281 -22.49 24.31 26.86
C THR A 281 -23.98 24.12 26.64
N ALA A 282 -24.37 23.37 25.59
CA ALA A 282 -25.78 23.07 25.33
C ALA A 282 -26.39 22.22 26.45
N GLU A 283 -25.70 21.18 26.92
CA GLU A 283 -26.14 20.32 28.02
C GLU A 283 -26.27 21.07 29.36
N ALA A 284 -25.51 22.15 29.57
CA ALA A 284 -25.63 22.98 30.77
C ALA A 284 -26.79 24.01 30.70
N MET A 285 -27.39 24.20 29.52
CA MET A 285 -28.50 25.12 29.30
C MET A 285 -29.88 24.43 29.33
N ASP A 286 -29.93 23.10 29.19
CA ASP A 286 -31.12 22.25 29.31
C ASP A 286 -31.38 21.79 30.76
#